data_AF-A0AAQ2IRJ2-F1
#
_entry.id   AF-A0AAQ2IRJ2-F1
#
_cell.length_a   1.000
_cell.length_b   1.000
_cell.length_c   1.000
_cell.angle_alpha   90.00
_cell.angle_beta   90.00
_cell.angle_gamma   90.00
#
_symmetry.space_group_name_H-M   'P 1'
#
loop_
_entity.id
_entity.type
_entity.pdbx_description
1 polymer ?
#
loop_
_entity_poly.entity_id
_entity_poly.type
_entity_poly.pdbx_seq_one_letter_code
_entity_poly.pdbx_strand_id
1 'polypeptide(L)'
;MLGSVFCIDICAYAVMSNHTHIVLYVDDRKAERLSDEAIVIRWHKLFKGNCISQKFIEGEPLNESEQLIFDELVDEYRERLADISWFMRVLNEDIARRANKEDNCTGRFWEGRFKSQALLDEAALAACLAYVDLNPVRAKIAATPETSDYTSIKKRIDHAKLGKQPKSLLRFAGSPRQHMPKGLPFELKSYIELVELTGLCIRADKRGYINEAQ
;
A
#
# COMPACT_ATOMS: atom_id res chain seq x y z
N MET A 1 3.25 -2.88 10.64
CA MET A 1 2.45 -2.84 9.40
C MET A 1 3.41 -2.87 8.23
N LEU A 2 3.19 -3.69 7.20
CA LEU A 2 4.19 -3.88 6.12
C LEU A 2 4.64 -2.56 5.47
N GLY A 3 3.71 -1.64 5.18
CA GLY A 3 4.01 -0.31 4.64
C GLY A 3 4.88 0.60 5.54
N SER A 4 4.99 0.33 6.84
CA SER A 4 5.91 1.09 7.70
C SER A 4 7.36 0.61 7.56
N VAL A 5 7.57 -0.61 7.07
CA VAL A 5 8.90 -1.21 6.87
C VAL A 5 9.47 -0.84 5.51
N PHE A 6 8.69 -0.99 4.45
CA PHE A 6 9.08 -0.61 3.09
C PHE A 6 9.18 0.91 2.90
N CYS A 7 9.83 1.30 1.81
CA CYS A 7 9.80 2.65 1.24
C CYS A 7 8.61 2.80 0.27
N ILE A 8 7.46 2.21 0.62
CA ILE A 8 6.24 2.20 -0.18
C ILE A 8 5.07 2.60 0.71
N ASP A 9 4.31 3.60 0.30
CA ASP A 9 3.10 4.04 0.97
C ASP A 9 1.85 3.47 0.29
N ILE A 10 0.83 3.19 1.10
CA ILE A 10 -0.46 2.70 0.61
C ILE A 10 -1.36 3.90 0.36
N CYS A 11 -1.75 4.12 -0.89
CA CYS A 11 -2.64 5.20 -1.29
C CYS A 11 -4.11 4.81 -1.11
N ALA A 12 -4.49 3.62 -1.59
CA ALA A 12 -5.82 3.05 -1.43
C ALA A 12 -5.76 1.53 -1.41
N TYR A 13 -6.78 0.89 -0.85
CA TYR A 13 -6.98 -0.55 -0.90
C TYR A 13 -8.46 -0.91 -0.76
N ALA A 14 -8.85 -2.04 -1.34
CA ALA A 14 -10.12 -2.70 -1.10
C ALA A 14 -9.90 -4.22 -1.02
N VAL A 15 -10.23 -4.82 0.12
CA VAL A 15 -10.15 -6.27 0.33
C VAL A 15 -11.53 -6.87 0.06
N MET A 16 -11.61 -7.74 -0.95
CA MET A 16 -12.81 -8.47 -1.33
C MET A 16 -12.69 -9.93 -0.91
N SER A 17 -13.78 -10.70 -0.97
CA SER A 17 -13.77 -12.13 -0.62
C SER A 17 -12.90 -12.98 -1.56
N ASN A 18 -12.64 -12.53 -2.78
CA ASN A 18 -11.93 -13.30 -3.80
C ASN A 18 -10.71 -12.59 -4.41
N HIS A 19 -10.46 -11.31 -4.10
CA HIS A 19 -9.29 -10.58 -4.58
C HIS A 19 -9.07 -9.29 -3.75
N THR A 20 -7.92 -8.65 -3.93
CA THR A 20 -7.61 -7.36 -3.31
C THR A 20 -7.14 -6.39 -4.38
N HIS A 21 -7.60 -5.13 -4.31
CA HIS A 21 -7.05 -4.02 -5.09
C HIS A 21 -6.21 -3.12 -4.18
N ILE A 22 -5.05 -2.67 -4.65
CA ILE A 22 -4.14 -1.80 -3.90
C ILE A 22 -3.55 -0.76 -4.83
N VAL A 23 -3.52 0.50 -4.40
CA VAL A 23 -2.77 1.59 -5.04
C VAL A 23 -1.58 1.93 -4.15
N LEU A 24 -0.38 1.85 -4.71
CA LEU A 24 0.89 2.02 -4.00
C LEU A 24 1.64 3.24 -4.54
N TYR A 25 2.36 3.92 -3.66
CA TYR A 25 3.32 4.97 -4.01
C TYR A 25 4.71 4.50 -3.59
N VAL A 26 5.62 4.35 -4.56
CA VAL A 26 7.02 4.04 -4.30
C VAL A 26 7.75 5.34 -3.97
N ASP A 27 8.40 5.40 -2.81
CA ASP A 27 9.15 6.56 -2.34
C ASP A 27 10.66 6.31 -2.46
N ASP A 28 11.17 6.34 -3.69
CA ASP A 28 12.60 6.17 -3.98
C ASP A 28 13.45 7.20 -3.22
N ARG A 29 12.95 8.43 -3.11
CA ARG A 29 13.62 9.49 -2.33
C ARG A 29 13.76 9.13 -0.85
N LYS A 30 12.81 8.37 -0.28
CA LYS A 30 12.96 7.84 1.09
C LYS A 30 13.98 6.73 1.11
N ALA A 31 14.00 5.83 0.13
CA ALA A 31 15.01 4.79 0.05
C ALA A 31 16.43 5.39 -0.04
N GLU A 32 16.64 6.42 -0.84
CA GLU A 32 17.93 7.13 -0.97
C GLU A 32 18.35 7.87 0.30
N ARG A 33 17.41 8.52 1.00
CA ARG A 33 17.73 9.30 2.23
C ARG A 33 18.04 8.44 3.45
N LEU A 34 17.65 7.16 3.46
CA LEU A 34 17.89 6.30 4.62
C LEU A 34 19.38 5.96 4.74
N SER A 35 19.87 5.92 5.97
CA SER A 35 21.20 5.37 6.26
C SER A 35 21.20 3.85 6.09
N ASP A 36 22.38 3.28 5.89
CA ASP A 36 22.58 1.84 5.74
C ASP A 36 22.05 1.09 6.97
N GLU A 37 22.33 1.60 8.17
CA GLU A 37 21.75 1.10 9.41
C GLU A 37 20.21 1.07 9.37
N ALA A 38 19.57 2.13 8.88
CA ALA A 38 18.12 2.18 8.79
C ALA A 38 17.57 1.19 7.74
N ILE A 39 18.30 0.93 6.65
CA ILE A 39 17.97 -0.09 5.65
C ILE A 39 18.05 -1.49 6.27
N VAL A 40 19.15 -1.82 6.96
CA VAL A 40 19.35 -3.12 7.60
C VAL A 40 18.30 -3.37 8.70
N ILE A 41 18.06 -2.39 9.58
CA ILE A 41 17.03 -2.48 10.62
C ILE A 41 15.64 -2.73 10.00
N ARG A 42 15.31 -2.07 8.88
CA ARG A 42 14.05 -2.30 8.18
C ARG A 42 13.98 -3.71 7.61
N TRP A 43 15.03 -4.15 6.93
CA TRP A 43 15.09 -5.50 6.36
C TRP A 43 14.95 -6.58 7.44
N HIS A 44 15.63 -6.40 8.57
CA HIS A 44 15.61 -7.33 9.71
C HIS A 44 14.25 -7.46 10.42
N LYS A 45 13.33 -6.50 10.20
CA LYS A 45 11.94 -6.63 10.69
C LYS A 45 11.12 -7.68 9.94
N LEU A 46 11.57 -8.08 8.75
CA LEU A 46 10.86 -9.01 7.86
C LEU A 46 11.64 -10.32 7.68
N PHE A 47 12.96 -10.22 7.66
CA PHE A 47 13.85 -11.34 7.38
C PHE A 47 14.93 -11.43 8.46
N LYS A 48 15.52 -12.60 8.66
CA LYS A 48 16.59 -12.76 9.65
C LYS A 48 17.92 -12.06 9.26
N GLY A 49 18.07 -11.63 8.01
CA GLY A 49 19.37 -11.17 7.50
C GLY A 49 20.40 -12.29 7.39
N ASN A 50 21.65 -11.92 7.14
CA ASN A 50 22.82 -12.81 7.14
C ASN A 50 23.82 -12.42 8.23
N CYS A 51 24.87 -13.22 8.42
CA CYS A 51 25.88 -13.00 9.46
C CYS A 51 26.53 -11.60 9.40
N ILE A 52 26.84 -11.09 8.20
CA ILE A 52 27.48 -9.78 8.03
C ILE A 52 26.53 -8.65 8.45
N SER A 53 25.28 -8.69 7.99
CA SER A 53 24.28 -7.71 8.38
C SER A 53 23.92 -7.75 9.87
N GLN A 54 24.07 -8.92 10.52
CA GLN A 54 23.88 -9.07 11.97
C GLN A 54 25.05 -8.46 12.75
N LYS A 55 26.29 -8.81 12.38
CA LYS A 55 27.50 -8.19 12.95
C LYS A 55 27.44 -6.67 12.92
N PHE A 56 27.02 -6.10 11.78
CA PHE A 56 26.87 -4.66 11.63
C PHE A 56 25.89 -4.06 12.65
N ILE A 57 24.72 -4.67 12.85
CA ILE A 57 23.71 -4.20 13.81
C ILE A 57 24.17 -4.39 15.25
N GLU A 58 24.97 -5.42 15.53
CA GLU A 58 25.57 -5.67 16.84
C GLU A 58 26.75 -4.75 17.15
N GLY A 59 27.18 -3.93 16.18
CA GLY A 59 28.31 -3.00 16.31
C GLY A 59 29.67 -3.69 16.25
N GLU A 60 29.74 -4.93 15.76
CA GLU A 60 30.99 -5.63 15.54
C GLU A 60 31.73 -5.04 14.33
N PRO A 61 33.07 -4.90 14.40
CA PRO A 61 33.85 -4.39 13.28
C PRO A 61 33.85 -5.37 12.11
N LEU A 62 33.59 -4.86 10.91
CA LEU A 62 33.73 -5.60 9.66
C LEU A 62 35.15 -5.42 9.11
N ASN A 63 35.77 -6.51 8.64
CA ASN A 63 37.02 -6.42 7.89
C ASN A 63 36.77 -5.89 6.46
N GLU A 64 37.83 -5.57 5.71
CA GLU A 64 37.72 -4.98 4.37
C GLU A 64 36.85 -5.81 3.41
N SER A 65 37.01 -7.13 3.40
CA SER A 65 36.21 -8.03 2.55
C SER A 65 34.75 -8.11 3.02
N GLU A 66 34.52 -8.13 4.33
CA GLU A 66 33.16 -8.11 4.90
C GLU A 66 32.46 -6.77 4.60
N GLN A 67 33.18 -5.65 4.62
CA GLN A 67 32.64 -4.34 4.30
C GLN A 67 32.18 -4.26 2.84
N LEU A 68 32.98 -4.76 1.90
CA LEU A 68 32.59 -4.79 0.48
C LEU A 68 31.30 -5.59 0.27
N ILE A 69 31.18 -6.76 0.90
CA ILE A 69 29.97 -7.59 0.83
C ILE A 69 28.79 -6.89 1.52
N PHE A 70 29.04 -6.20 2.64
CA PHE A 70 28.01 -5.45 3.34
C PHE A 70 27.44 -4.33 2.48
N ASP A 71 28.28 -3.56 1.80
CA ASP A 71 27.84 -2.45 0.94
C ASP A 71 26.93 -2.98 -0.18
N GLU A 72 27.33 -4.06 -0.86
CA GLU A 72 26.50 -4.73 -1.89
C GLU A 72 25.15 -5.22 -1.33
N LEU A 73 25.16 -5.80 -0.11
CA LEU A 73 23.94 -6.27 0.56
C LEU A 73 22.99 -5.12 0.90
N VAL A 74 23.53 -4.00 1.38
CA VAL A 74 22.72 -2.84 1.75
C VAL A 74 22.07 -2.23 0.52
N ASP A 75 22.80 -2.12 -0.59
CA ASP A 75 22.24 -1.65 -1.86
C ASP A 75 21.12 -2.57 -2.35
N GLU A 76 21.33 -3.89 -2.30
CA GLU A 76 20.28 -4.86 -2.63
C GLU A 76 19.06 -4.70 -1.71
N TYR A 77 19.24 -4.54 -0.40
CA TYR A 77 18.13 -4.36 0.54
C TYR A 77 17.40 -3.04 0.29
N ARG A 78 18.13 -1.97 -0.04
CA ARG A 78 17.58 -0.65 -0.34
C ARG A 78 16.68 -0.71 -1.58
N GLU A 79 17.14 -1.34 -2.66
CA GLU A 79 16.34 -1.57 -3.87
C GLU A 79 15.08 -2.40 -3.55
N ARG A 80 15.25 -3.52 -2.84
CA ARG A 80 14.13 -4.40 -2.50
C ARG A 80 13.08 -3.74 -1.62
N LEU A 81 13.48 -2.85 -0.70
CA LEU A 81 12.54 -2.09 0.14
C LEU A 81 11.75 -1.02 -0.63
N ALA A 82 12.16 -0.66 -1.85
CA ALA A 82 11.43 0.20 -2.77
C ALA A 82 10.71 -0.58 -3.90
N ASP A 83 10.88 -1.90 -3.98
CA ASP A 83 10.32 -2.70 -5.07
C ASP A 83 8.89 -3.22 -4.78
N ILE A 84 7.97 -2.99 -5.72
CA ILE A 84 6.57 -3.42 -5.61
C ILE A 84 6.44 -4.94 -5.61
N SER A 85 7.27 -5.66 -6.37
CA SER A 85 7.20 -7.12 -6.43
C SER A 85 7.62 -7.74 -5.10
N TRP A 86 8.63 -7.19 -4.43
CA TRP A 86 9.04 -7.57 -3.08
C TRP A 86 7.97 -7.25 -2.04
N PHE A 87 7.35 -6.07 -2.12
CA PHE A 87 6.22 -5.73 -1.26
C PHE A 87 5.08 -6.73 -1.40
N MET A 88 4.66 -7.00 -2.65
CA MET A 88 3.58 -7.94 -2.94
C MET A 88 3.95 -9.37 -2.57
N ARG A 89 5.22 -9.78 -2.73
CA ARG A 89 5.70 -11.10 -2.29
C ARG A 89 5.49 -11.29 -0.79
N VAL A 90 5.97 -10.34 0.02
CA VAL A 90 5.87 -10.43 1.49
C VAL A 90 4.41 -10.38 1.94
N LEU A 91 3.60 -9.49 1.34
CA LEU A 91 2.17 -9.39 1.64
C LEU A 91 1.43 -10.70 1.32
N ASN A 92 1.62 -11.23 0.11
CA ASN A 92 0.89 -12.39 -0.37
C ASN A 92 1.32 -13.67 0.34
N GLU A 93 2.61 -13.82 0.67
CA GLU A 93 3.13 -14.96 1.41
C GLU A 93 2.54 -15.02 2.83
N ASP A 94 2.51 -13.89 3.56
CA ASP A 94 1.93 -13.83 4.90
C ASP A 94 0.45 -14.24 4.89
N ILE A 95 -0.33 -13.68 3.96
CA ILE A 95 -1.76 -14.01 3.82
C ILE A 95 -1.93 -15.51 3.49
N ALA A 96 -1.19 -16.03 2.51
CA ALA A 96 -1.30 -17.42 2.09
C ALA A 96 -0.95 -18.40 3.21
N ARG A 97 0.13 -18.14 3.97
CA ARG A 97 0.54 -18.98 5.11
C ARG A 97 -0.53 -19.01 6.20
N ARG A 98 -1.11 -17.85 6.53
CA ARG A 98 -2.15 -17.74 7.55
C ARG A 98 -3.44 -18.42 7.12
N ALA A 99 -3.91 -18.18 5.90
CA ALA A 99 -5.12 -18.79 5.37
C ALA A 99 -4.99 -20.32 5.30
N ASN A 100 -3.90 -20.84 4.75
CA ASN A 100 -3.65 -22.28 4.72
C ASN A 100 -3.61 -22.90 6.12
N LYS A 101 -3.03 -22.19 7.10
CA LYS A 101 -3.01 -22.64 8.50
C LYS A 101 -4.40 -22.64 9.12
N GLU A 102 -5.21 -21.62 8.86
CA GLU A 102 -6.59 -21.51 9.33
C GLU A 102 -7.47 -22.64 8.77
N ASP A 103 -7.29 -22.95 7.49
CA ASP A 103 -8.03 -24.02 6.78
C ASP A 103 -7.42 -25.42 6.97
N ASN A 104 -6.33 -25.54 7.75
CA ASN A 104 -5.56 -26.78 7.93
C ASN A 104 -5.18 -27.47 6.60
N CYS A 105 -4.86 -26.68 5.57
CA CYS A 105 -4.52 -27.15 4.24
C CYS A 105 -3.09 -26.75 3.85
N THR A 106 -2.62 -27.29 2.73
CA THR A 106 -1.34 -26.92 2.13
C THR A 106 -1.54 -26.63 0.65
N GLY A 107 -0.62 -25.86 0.06
CA GLY A 107 -0.64 -25.55 -1.36
C GLY A 107 -0.84 -24.06 -1.64
N ARG A 108 -1.32 -23.78 -2.85
CA ARG A 108 -1.35 -22.43 -3.42
C ARG A 108 -2.64 -21.71 -3.03
N PHE A 109 -2.51 -20.57 -2.36
CA PHE A 109 -3.65 -19.72 -2.00
C PHE A 109 -4.08 -18.77 -3.14
N TRP A 110 -3.13 -18.10 -3.79
CA TRP A 110 -3.41 -17.13 -4.85
C TRP A 110 -3.44 -17.76 -6.25
N GLU A 111 -4.46 -17.45 -7.05
CA GLU A 111 -4.65 -17.97 -8.43
C GLU A 111 -3.46 -17.68 -9.36
N GLY A 112 -2.83 -16.52 -9.22
CA GLY A 112 -1.94 -15.94 -10.23
C GLY A 112 -0.81 -15.08 -9.70
N ARG A 113 -0.03 -14.53 -10.63
CA ARG A 113 0.78 -13.33 -10.37
C ARG A 113 -0.17 -12.13 -10.24
N PHE A 114 0.25 -11.11 -9.49
CA PHE A 114 -0.48 -9.84 -9.45
C PHE A 114 -0.37 -9.12 -10.80
N LYS A 115 -1.35 -8.28 -11.10
CA LYS A 115 -1.30 -7.33 -12.23
C LYS A 115 -0.90 -5.96 -11.68
N SER A 116 -0.06 -5.25 -12.42
CA SER A 116 0.40 -3.91 -12.06
C SER A 116 0.29 -2.98 -13.25
N GLN A 117 -0.20 -1.76 -13.01
CA GLN A 117 -0.36 -0.71 -14.01
C GLN A 117 0.18 0.59 -13.43
N ALA A 118 1.10 1.24 -14.14
CA ALA A 118 1.60 2.55 -13.75
C ALA A 118 0.53 3.63 -13.98
N LEU A 119 0.39 4.54 -13.01
CA LEU A 119 -0.49 5.71 -13.06
C LEU A 119 0.38 6.93 -13.36
N LEU A 120 0.26 7.46 -14.58
CA LEU A 120 1.22 8.43 -15.14
C LEU A 120 0.81 9.90 -14.94
N ASP A 121 -0.42 10.15 -14.51
CA ASP A 121 -0.94 11.50 -14.28
C ASP A 121 -1.96 11.52 -13.13
N GLU A 122 -2.32 12.73 -12.69
CA GLU A 122 -3.24 12.95 -11.57
C GLU A 122 -4.66 12.46 -11.86
N ALA A 123 -5.11 12.54 -13.12
CA ALA A 123 -6.44 12.07 -13.51
C ALA A 123 -6.53 10.53 -13.43
N ALA A 124 -5.50 9.84 -13.92
CA ALA A 124 -5.36 8.39 -13.82
C ALA A 124 -5.27 7.95 -12.35
N LEU A 125 -4.55 8.72 -11.52
CA LEU A 125 -4.49 8.48 -10.08
C LEU A 125 -5.86 8.62 -9.42
N ALA A 126 -6.56 9.74 -9.61
CA ALA A 126 -7.87 9.97 -9.03
C ALA A 126 -8.90 8.91 -9.48
N ALA A 127 -8.91 8.58 -10.78
CA ALA A 127 -9.77 7.54 -11.33
C ALA A 127 -9.47 6.16 -10.75
N CYS A 128 -8.20 5.80 -10.58
CA CYS A 128 -7.79 4.52 -10.01
C CYS A 128 -8.14 4.43 -8.51
N LEU A 129 -7.87 5.48 -7.73
CA LEU A 129 -8.25 5.55 -6.31
C LEU A 129 -9.77 5.35 -6.15
N ALA A 130 -10.57 6.12 -6.91
CA ALA A 130 -12.03 6.01 -6.86
C ALA A 130 -12.53 4.63 -7.32
N TYR A 131 -11.91 4.04 -8.35
CA TYR A 131 -12.23 2.69 -8.80
C TYR A 131 -12.01 1.64 -7.69
N VAL A 132 -10.88 1.71 -6.98
CA VAL A 132 -10.55 0.80 -5.89
C VAL A 132 -11.52 1.00 -4.73
N ASP A 133 -11.71 2.23 -4.29
CA ASP A 133 -12.57 2.56 -3.16
C ASP A 133 -14.06 2.24 -3.41
N LEU A 134 -14.53 2.31 -4.66
CA LEU A 134 -15.91 1.92 -5.04
C LEU A 134 -16.07 0.43 -5.35
N ASN A 135 -14.99 -0.37 -5.31
CA ASN A 135 -15.06 -1.76 -5.76
C ASN A 135 -16.12 -2.60 -5.00
N PRO A 136 -16.22 -2.53 -3.65
CA PRO A 136 -17.26 -3.25 -2.92
C PRO A 136 -18.67 -2.80 -3.28
N VAL A 137 -18.89 -1.50 -3.51
CA VAL A 137 -20.20 -0.96 -3.93
C VAL A 137 -20.56 -1.48 -5.32
N ARG A 138 -19.62 -1.42 -6.27
CA ARG A 138 -19.84 -1.91 -7.64
C ARG A 138 -20.08 -3.42 -7.71
N ALA A 139 -19.58 -4.17 -6.73
CA ALA A 139 -19.83 -5.60 -6.58
C ALA A 139 -21.10 -5.95 -5.78
N LYS A 140 -21.85 -4.97 -5.27
CA LYS A 140 -22.99 -5.14 -4.34
C LYS A 140 -22.63 -5.79 -3.00
N ILE A 141 -21.38 -5.66 -2.56
CA ILE A 141 -20.95 -6.11 -1.23
C ILE A 141 -21.29 -5.06 -0.16
N ALA A 142 -21.30 -3.78 -0.54
CA ALA A 142 -21.67 -2.66 0.32
C ALA A 142 -22.67 -1.75 -0.42
N ALA A 143 -23.51 -1.04 0.34
CA ALA A 143 -24.45 -0.06 -0.22
C ALA A 143 -23.77 1.29 -0.48
N THR A 144 -22.92 1.72 0.46
CA THR A 144 -22.17 2.99 0.40
C THR A 144 -20.70 2.80 0.80
N PRO A 145 -19.81 3.76 0.49
CA PRO A 145 -18.43 3.74 0.96
C PRO A 145 -18.27 3.63 2.49
N GLU A 146 -19.17 4.23 3.28
CA GLU A 146 -19.19 4.16 4.75
C GLU A 146 -19.44 2.74 5.26
N THR A 147 -20.25 1.97 4.52
CA THR A 147 -20.56 0.57 4.84
C THR A 147 -19.58 -0.42 4.20
N SER A 148 -18.59 0.07 3.44
CA SER A 148 -17.62 -0.79 2.76
C SER A 148 -16.50 -1.20 3.70
N ASP A 149 -16.70 -2.31 4.41
CA ASP A 149 -15.68 -2.85 5.32
C ASP A 149 -14.37 -3.18 4.59
N TYR A 150 -13.25 -3.07 5.32
CA TYR A 150 -11.91 -3.38 4.80
C TYR A 150 -11.48 -2.58 3.57
N THR A 151 -11.90 -1.31 3.48
CA THR A 151 -11.45 -0.36 2.45
C THR A 151 -10.70 0.84 3.02
N SER A 152 -9.90 1.49 2.18
CA SER A 152 -9.30 2.78 2.49
C SER A 152 -10.33 3.90 2.62
N ILE A 153 -11.35 3.95 1.75
CA ILE A 153 -12.35 5.03 1.79
C ILE A 153 -13.12 5.06 3.09
N LYS A 154 -13.60 3.91 3.58
CA LYS A 154 -14.28 3.85 4.89
C LYS A 154 -13.38 4.42 5.98
N LYS A 155 -12.13 3.95 6.03
CA LYS A 155 -11.14 4.42 7.00
C LYS A 155 -10.88 5.93 6.90
N ARG A 156 -10.86 6.48 5.69
CA ARG A 156 -10.69 7.92 5.44
C ARG A 156 -11.90 8.72 5.90
N ILE A 157 -13.12 8.26 5.60
CA ILE A 157 -14.37 8.90 6.04
C ILE A 157 -14.45 8.91 7.57
N ASP A 158 -14.16 7.79 8.23
CA ASP A 158 -14.20 7.69 9.69
C ASP A 158 -13.21 8.65 10.36
N HIS A 159 -12.01 8.83 9.80
CA HIS A 159 -11.05 9.81 10.31
C HIS A 159 -11.43 11.25 9.97
N ALA A 160 -12.06 11.49 8.81
CA ALA A 160 -12.50 12.81 8.38
C ALA A 160 -13.59 13.37 9.32
N LYS A 161 -14.48 12.52 9.85
CA LYS A 161 -15.46 12.88 10.90
C LYS A 161 -14.80 13.45 12.16
N LEU A 162 -13.55 13.06 12.43
CA LEU A 162 -12.75 13.54 13.56
C LEU A 162 -11.79 14.69 13.18
N GLY A 163 -11.89 15.24 11.97
CA GLY A 163 -10.97 16.26 11.45
C GLY A 163 -9.55 15.76 11.21
N LYS A 164 -9.37 14.45 11.00
CA LYS A 164 -8.06 13.80 10.88
C LYS A 164 -7.93 13.01 9.57
N GLN A 165 -6.70 12.59 9.27
CA GLN A 165 -6.41 11.60 8.22
C GLN A 165 -5.72 10.36 8.83
N PRO A 166 -5.95 9.15 8.29
CA PRO A 166 -5.35 7.94 8.81
C PRO A 166 -3.84 7.89 8.55
N LYS A 167 -3.04 7.70 9.60
CA LYS A 167 -1.56 7.62 9.50
C LYS A 167 -1.04 6.42 8.70
N SER A 168 -1.87 5.39 8.53
CA SER A 168 -1.52 4.16 7.82
C SER A 168 -1.64 4.28 6.29
N LEU A 169 -2.17 5.39 5.79
CA LEU A 169 -2.35 5.65 4.37
C LEU A 169 -1.59 6.92 3.97
N LEU A 170 -1.21 7.01 2.70
CA LEU A 170 -0.67 8.24 2.15
C LEU A 170 -1.73 9.35 2.31
N ARG A 171 -1.32 10.45 2.93
CA ARG A 171 -2.20 11.58 3.22
C ARG A 171 -2.55 12.33 1.94
N PHE A 172 -3.73 12.93 1.91
CA PHE A 172 -4.06 13.98 0.96
C PHE A 172 -3.32 15.26 1.35
N ALA A 173 -2.54 15.81 0.42
CA ALA A 173 -1.71 17.00 0.59
C ALA A 173 -2.43 18.30 0.18
N GLY A 174 -3.61 18.19 -0.44
CA GLY A 174 -4.35 19.32 -1.00
C GLY A 174 -3.98 19.59 -2.44
N SER A 175 -4.40 20.76 -2.94
CA SER A 175 -4.20 21.18 -4.33
C SER A 175 -2.72 21.39 -4.69
N PRO A 176 -2.29 21.04 -5.92
CA PRO A 176 -0.92 21.27 -6.40
C PRO A 176 -0.43 22.70 -6.19
N ARG A 177 0.79 22.84 -5.67
CA ARG A 177 1.45 24.14 -5.42
C ARG A 177 2.97 23.99 -5.47
N GLN A 178 3.69 25.09 -5.67
CA GLN A 178 5.15 25.12 -5.86
C GLN A 178 5.93 24.36 -4.77
N HIS A 179 5.48 24.46 -3.51
CA HIS A 179 6.01 23.67 -2.39
C HIS A 179 4.93 22.72 -1.86
N MET A 180 4.80 21.56 -2.50
CA MET A 180 3.85 20.52 -2.11
C MET A 180 4.50 19.54 -1.11
N PRO A 181 3.93 19.35 0.09
CA PRO A 181 4.38 18.28 0.98
C PRO A 181 4.05 16.93 0.35
N LYS A 182 4.83 15.89 0.69
CA LYS A 182 4.55 14.52 0.25
C LYS A 182 3.10 14.11 0.58
N GLY A 183 2.36 13.70 -0.43
CA GLY A 183 0.99 13.18 -0.31
C GLY A 183 0.27 13.13 -1.65
N LEU A 184 -0.98 12.69 -1.62
CA LEU A 184 -1.87 12.69 -2.78
C LEU A 184 -2.24 14.14 -3.15
N PRO A 185 -2.16 14.54 -4.43
CA PRO A 185 -2.32 15.93 -4.88
C PRO A 185 -3.79 16.36 -4.98
N PHE A 186 -4.61 15.98 -4.00
CA PHE A 186 -6.03 16.34 -3.93
C PHE A 186 -6.40 16.77 -2.51
N GLU A 187 -7.48 17.53 -2.38
CA GLU A 187 -8.13 17.74 -1.10
C GLU A 187 -8.96 16.49 -0.73
N LEU A 188 -8.86 16.02 0.52
CA LEU A 188 -9.60 14.83 0.95
C LEU A 188 -11.12 15.03 0.79
N LYS A 189 -11.63 16.23 1.06
CA LYS A 189 -13.06 16.55 0.92
C LYS A 189 -13.51 16.39 -0.54
N SER A 190 -12.80 17.02 -1.47
CA SER A 190 -13.08 16.92 -2.91
C SER A 190 -12.94 15.48 -3.43
N TYR A 191 -11.99 14.71 -2.88
CA TYR A 191 -11.86 13.29 -3.23
C TYR A 191 -13.05 12.45 -2.75
N ILE A 192 -13.53 12.66 -1.51
CA ILE A 192 -14.71 11.95 -0.99
C ILE A 192 -15.94 12.30 -1.85
N GLU A 193 -16.13 13.58 -2.18
CA GLU A 193 -17.20 14.04 -3.07
C GLU A 193 -17.09 13.40 -4.46
N LEU A 194 -15.89 13.32 -5.04
CA LEU A 194 -15.65 12.62 -6.30
C LEU A 194 -16.08 11.15 -6.22
N VAL A 195 -15.75 10.46 -5.14
CA VAL A 195 -16.11 9.05 -4.92
C VAL A 195 -17.62 8.89 -4.81
N GLU A 196 -18.30 9.77 -4.08
CA GLU A 196 -19.75 9.77 -3.92
C GLU A 196 -20.46 9.99 -5.25
N LEU A 197 -20.13 11.07 -5.97
CA LEU A 197 -20.69 11.37 -7.29
C LEU A 197 -20.43 10.25 -8.29
N THR A 198 -19.21 9.71 -8.30
CA THR A 198 -18.86 8.57 -9.17
C THR A 198 -19.60 7.30 -8.76
N GLY A 199 -19.92 7.14 -7.47
CA GLY A 199 -20.69 6.01 -6.95
C GLY A 199 -22.16 6.03 -7.36
N LEU A 200 -22.76 7.22 -7.46
CA LEU A 200 -24.14 7.44 -7.92
C LEU A 200 -24.31 7.09 -9.41
N CYS A 201 -23.29 7.32 -10.23
CA CYS A 201 -23.34 7.02 -11.66
C CYS A 201 -23.70 5.54 -11.92
N ILE A 202 -24.82 5.30 -12.61
CA ILE A 202 -25.21 3.97 -13.07
C ILE A 202 -24.32 3.58 -14.26
N ARG A 203 -23.73 2.39 -14.19
CA ARG A 203 -22.84 1.86 -15.21
C ARG A 203 -23.40 0.54 -15.72
N ALA A 204 -23.62 0.45 -17.03
CA ALA A 204 -24.15 -0.77 -17.66
C ALA A 204 -23.24 -2.00 -17.43
N ASP A 205 -21.93 -1.79 -17.27
CA ASP A 205 -20.96 -2.86 -17.02
C ASP A 205 -20.79 -3.25 -15.54
N LYS A 206 -21.48 -2.57 -14.61
CA LYS A 206 -21.37 -2.82 -13.16
C LYS A 206 -22.70 -3.25 -12.56
N ARG A 207 -22.61 -4.08 -11.51
CA ARG A 207 -23.80 -4.62 -10.83
C ARG A 207 -24.39 -3.60 -9.85
N GLY A 208 -23.54 -2.88 -9.11
CA GLY A 208 -23.96 -1.95 -8.06
C GLY A 208 -23.65 -0.47 -8.34
N TYR A 209 -24.34 0.39 -7.61
CA TYR A 209 -24.23 1.85 -7.58
C TYR A 209 -24.78 2.33 -6.23
N ILE A 210 -24.48 3.57 -5.83
CA ILE A 210 -25.05 4.19 -4.62
C ILE A 210 -26.47 4.64 -4.96
N ASN A 211 -27.45 4.28 -4.13
CA ASN A 211 -28.83 4.69 -4.32
C ASN A 211 -29.09 5.97 -3.49
N GLU A 212 -29.67 7.02 -4.08
CA GLU A 212 -29.97 8.29 -3.39
C GLU A 212 -30.97 8.15 -2.24
N ALA A 213 -31.66 7.01 -2.14
CA ALA A 213 -32.70 6.76 -1.16
C ALA A 213 -32.19 6.28 0.23
N GLN A 214 -30.96 6.60 0.64
CA GLN A 214 -30.38 6.23 1.94
C GLN A 214 -29.91 7.43 2.75
#